data_AF-A0A9W8MQE2-F1
#
_entry.id   AF-A0A9W8MQE2-F1
#
_cell.length_a   1.000
_cell.length_b   1.000
_cell.length_c   1.000
_cell.angle_alpha   90.00
_cell.angle_beta   90.00
_cell.angle_gamma   90.00
#
_symmetry.space_group_name_H-M   'P 1'
#
loop_
_entity.id
_entity.type
_entity.pdbx_description
1 polymer ?
#
loop_
_entity_poly.entity_id
_entity_poly.type
_entity_poly.pdbx_seq_one_letter_code
_entity_poly.pdbx_strand_id
1 'polypeptide(L)'
;MTGDGVNDAPALKKADIGVAMGSGTDVAKLAADMVLADSNFATIEKAVEEGRLIYNNTKQFIRYLISSNIGEVVSIFLTVLLGMPEALIPVQLLWVNLVTDSLPATALGFNPPDHSIMRVPPRDSREPLVGKWLFFRYMVIGMYVGCATVFGYAWWFMFYEEGPQISFYQLTHFHECLSQFPEIGCQMFTDEMSHRATTMSLSILVTIEMFNAMNSLSENESLLRLPLWKNMYLVGAITLSMALHFMILYVPFFTTLFAITPLNWAEWKAVLWISFPVLVIDEVLKFISATIVEPPSKIKLD
;
A
#
# COMPACT_ATOMS: atom_id res chain seq x y z
N MET A 1 -20.20 -16.25 -23.99
CA MET A 1 -21.19 -17.11 -24.70
C MET A 1 -22.33 -17.40 -23.74
N THR A 2 -23.58 -17.42 -24.19
CA THR A 2 -24.73 -17.82 -23.35
C THR A 2 -25.37 -19.09 -23.93
N GLY A 3 -25.79 -20.02 -23.09
CA GLY A 3 -26.41 -21.27 -23.55
C GLY A 3 -27.21 -21.99 -22.46
N ASP A 4 -28.01 -22.96 -22.87
CA ASP A 4 -28.87 -23.74 -21.98
C ASP A 4 -28.87 -25.23 -22.34
N GLY A 5 -28.42 -25.59 -23.54
CA GLY A 5 -28.41 -26.97 -24.05
C GLY A 5 -27.04 -27.65 -24.00
N VAL A 6 -27.05 -28.97 -24.12
CA VAL A 6 -25.84 -29.80 -24.26
C VAL A 6 -25.04 -29.41 -25.50
N ASN A 7 -25.72 -28.97 -26.56
CA ASN A 7 -25.11 -28.48 -27.80
C ASN A 7 -24.31 -27.18 -27.62
N ASP A 8 -24.60 -26.39 -26.57
CA ASP A 8 -23.88 -25.16 -26.28
C ASP A 8 -22.61 -25.40 -25.45
N ALA A 9 -22.48 -26.57 -24.84
CA ALA A 9 -21.37 -26.89 -23.94
C ALA A 9 -19.97 -26.65 -24.56
N PRO A 10 -19.68 -27.03 -25.82
CA PRO A 10 -18.38 -26.72 -26.43
C PRO A 10 -18.11 -25.22 -26.58
N ALA A 11 -19.15 -24.44 -26.89
CA ALA A 11 -19.04 -22.99 -27.06
C ALA A 11 -18.95 -22.25 -25.72
N LEU A 12 -19.70 -22.70 -24.71
CA LEU A 12 -19.59 -22.23 -23.33
C LEU A 12 -18.18 -22.42 -22.80
N LYS A 13 -17.61 -23.62 -22.99
CA LYS A 13 -16.26 -23.94 -22.50
C LYS A 13 -15.14 -23.21 -23.25
N LYS A 14 -15.37 -22.84 -24.51
CA LYS A 14 -14.40 -22.12 -25.35
C LYS A 14 -14.42 -20.60 -25.12
N ALA A 15 -15.51 -20.05 -24.62
CA ALA A 15 -15.62 -18.63 -24.34
C ALA A 15 -14.75 -18.23 -23.14
N ASP A 16 -14.28 -16.99 -23.10
CA ASP A 16 -13.56 -16.46 -21.93
C ASP A 16 -14.43 -16.45 -20.67
N ILE A 17 -15.75 -16.27 -20.86
CA ILE A 17 -16.78 -16.48 -19.85
C ILE A 17 -17.99 -17.16 -20.50
N GLY A 18 -18.27 -18.40 -20.10
CA GLY A 18 -19.49 -19.14 -20.41
C GLY A 18 -20.59 -18.86 -19.38
N VAL A 19 -21.79 -18.52 -19.84
CA VAL A 19 -22.95 -18.23 -18.98
C VAL A 19 -24.09 -19.20 -19.29
N ALA A 20 -24.49 -20.00 -18.31
CA ALA A 20 -25.60 -20.95 -18.46
C ALA A 20 -26.90 -20.44 -17.81
N MET A 21 -28.04 -20.82 -18.37
CA MET A 21 -29.35 -20.56 -17.77
C MET A 21 -29.60 -21.49 -16.58
N GLY A 22 -30.19 -20.98 -15.50
CA GLY A 22 -30.57 -21.78 -14.33
C GLY A 22 -31.62 -22.85 -14.65
N SER A 23 -32.49 -22.57 -15.61
CA SER A 23 -33.44 -23.52 -16.20
C SER A 23 -32.83 -24.45 -17.25
N GLY A 24 -31.55 -24.29 -17.59
CA GLY A 24 -30.85 -25.07 -18.61
C GLY A 24 -30.47 -26.48 -18.14
N THR A 25 -29.93 -27.26 -19.07
CA THR A 25 -29.42 -28.61 -18.82
C THR A 25 -28.24 -28.61 -17.87
N ASP A 26 -28.07 -29.68 -17.09
CA ASP A 26 -26.95 -29.80 -16.16
C ASP A 26 -25.60 -29.79 -16.88
N VAL A 27 -25.54 -30.30 -18.11
CA VAL A 27 -24.33 -30.25 -18.93
C VAL A 27 -23.96 -28.81 -19.29
N ALA A 28 -24.94 -27.97 -19.64
CA ALA A 28 -24.67 -26.55 -19.90
C ALA A 28 -24.18 -25.83 -18.65
N LYS A 29 -24.80 -26.08 -17.48
CA LYS A 29 -24.38 -25.50 -16.19
C LYS A 29 -22.96 -25.91 -15.78
N LEU A 30 -22.61 -27.19 -15.97
CA LEU A 30 -21.27 -27.71 -15.67
C LEU A 30 -20.20 -27.20 -16.66
N ALA A 31 -20.59 -26.85 -17.88
CA ALA A 31 -19.68 -26.32 -18.89
C ALA A 31 -19.42 -24.81 -18.74
N ALA A 32 -20.31 -24.06 -18.08
CA ALA A 32 -20.25 -22.62 -17.89
C ALA A 32 -19.44 -22.20 -16.64
N ASP A 33 -18.93 -20.97 -16.65
CA ASP A 33 -18.23 -20.34 -15.52
C ASP A 33 -19.21 -19.60 -14.58
N MET A 34 -20.38 -19.23 -15.09
CA MET A 34 -21.45 -18.54 -14.36
C MET A 34 -22.81 -19.14 -14.70
N VAL A 35 -23.70 -19.24 -13.71
CA VAL A 35 -25.08 -19.72 -13.87
C VAL A 35 -26.07 -18.65 -13.43
N LEU A 36 -27.01 -18.29 -14.30
CA LEU A 36 -28.08 -17.35 -13.99
C LEU A 36 -29.20 -18.07 -13.24
N ALA A 37 -29.16 -18.00 -11.90
CA ALA A 37 -30.13 -18.71 -11.05
C ALA A 37 -31.60 -18.32 -11.34
N ASP A 38 -31.84 -17.09 -11.78
CA ASP A 38 -33.16 -16.56 -12.13
C ASP A 38 -33.49 -16.67 -13.63
N SER A 39 -32.59 -17.22 -14.44
CA SER A 39 -32.70 -17.27 -15.90
C SER A 39 -32.97 -15.89 -16.55
N ASN A 40 -32.50 -14.79 -15.94
CA ASN A 40 -32.71 -13.44 -16.45
C ASN A 40 -31.43 -12.84 -17.07
N PHE A 41 -31.50 -12.42 -18.33
CA PHE A 41 -30.38 -11.77 -19.02
C PHE A 41 -29.94 -10.45 -18.38
N ALA A 42 -30.85 -9.72 -17.70
CA ALA A 42 -30.49 -8.49 -16.98
C ALA A 42 -29.45 -8.72 -15.87
N THR A 43 -29.37 -9.95 -15.34
CA THR A 43 -28.36 -10.33 -14.34
C THR A 43 -26.95 -10.34 -14.94
N ILE A 44 -26.81 -10.55 -16.26
CA ILE A 44 -25.51 -10.44 -16.94
C ILE A 44 -25.02 -8.99 -16.92
N GLU A 45 -25.89 -8.01 -17.18
CA GLU A 45 -25.52 -6.59 -17.15
C GLU A 45 -25.00 -6.20 -15.76
N LYS A 46 -25.71 -6.60 -14.70
CA LYS A 46 -25.26 -6.40 -13.31
C LYS A 46 -23.94 -7.10 -13.01
N ALA A 47 -23.76 -8.33 -13.49
CA ALA A 47 -22.51 -9.06 -13.29
C ALA A 47 -21.33 -8.37 -14.02
N VAL A 48 -21.56 -7.78 -15.19
CA VAL A 48 -20.56 -6.99 -15.91
C VAL A 48 -20.24 -5.70 -15.16
N GLU A 49 -21.24 -5.01 -14.63
CA GLU A 49 -21.05 -3.82 -13.77
C GLU A 49 -20.18 -4.17 -12.55
N GLU A 50 -20.56 -5.19 -11.79
CA GLU A 50 -19.80 -5.68 -10.62
C GLU A 50 -18.37 -6.12 -11.00
N GLY A 51 -18.20 -6.81 -12.13
CA GLY A 51 -16.88 -7.23 -12.61
C GLY A 51 -15.96 -6.05 -12.90
N ARG A 52 -16.49 -4.96 -13.48
CA ARG A 52 -15.73 -3.72 -13.72
C ARG A 52 -15.34 -3.03 -12.41
N LEU A 53 -16.24 -3.02 -11.44
CA LEU A 53 -16.00 -2.45 -10.11
C LEU A 53 -14.91 -3.21 -9.35
N ILE A 54 -15.02 -4.54 -9.27
CA ILE A 54 -14.02 -5.41 -8.66
C ILE A 54 -12.67 -5.20 -9.33
N TYR A 55 -12.63 -5.09 -10.66
CA TYR A 55 -11.38 -4.87 -11.38
C TYR A 55 -10.72 -3.52 -11.03
N ASN A 56 -11.49 -2.43 -10.99
CA ASN A 56 -10.97 -1.11 -10.64
C ASN A 56 -10.43 -1.09 -9.20
N ASN A 57 -11.18 -1.65 -8.26
CA ASN A 57 -10.76 -1.76 -6.85
C ASN A 57 -9.52 -2.65 -6.72
N THR A 58 -9.46 -3.73 -7.51
CA THR A 58 -8.30 -4.63 -7.56
C THR A 58 -7.05 -3.94 -8.07
N LYS A 59 -7.18 -3.16 -9.15
CA LYS A 59 -6.08 -2.35 -9.69
C LYS A 59 -5.55 -1.40 -8.60
N GLN A 60 -6.45 -0.78 -7.83
CA GLN A 60 -6.10 0.20 -6.81
C GLN A 60 -5.30 -0.41 -5.65
N PHE A 61 -5.75 -1.53 -5.07
CA PHE A 61 -5.01 -2.13 -3.96
C PHE A 61 -3.69 -2.78 -4.41
N ILE A 62 -3.64 -3.38 -5.62
CA ILE A 62 -2.37 -3.93 -6.17
C ILE A 62 -1.33 -2.82 -6.27
N ARG A 63 -1.74 -1.64 -6.77
CA ARG A 63 -0.86 -0.49 -6.90
C ARG A 63 -0.37 0.04 -5.55
N TYR A 64 -1.25 0.10 -4.56
CA TYR A 64 -0.88 0.46 -3.19
C TYR A 64 0.20 -0.49 -2.64
N LEU A 65 0.00 -1.81 -2.74
CA LEU A 65 0.98 -2.81 -2.29
C LEU A 65 2.31 -2.73 -3.05
N ILE A 66 2.28 -2.47 -4.36
CA ILE A 66 3.52 -2.29 -5.15
C ILE A 66 4.25 -1.03 -4.70
N SER A 67 3.54 0.06 -4.42
CA SER A 67 4.14 1.31 -3.95
C SER A 67 4.85 1.13 -2.59
N SER A 68 4.21 0.43 -1.65
CA SER A 68 4.80 0.11 -0.33
C SER A 68 6.11 -0.68 -0.48
N ASN A 69 6.06 -1.78 -1.25
CA ASN A 69 7.23 -2.63 -1.51
C ASN A 69 8.41 -1.87 -2.14
N ILE A 70 8.16 -0.91 -3.05
CA ILE A 70 9.22 -0.07 -3.63
C ILE A 70 9.91 0.73 -2.51
N GLY A 71 9.13 1.30 -1.58
CA GLY A 71 9.66 2.07 -0.46
C GLY A 71 10.53 1.23 0.48
N GLU A 72 10.08 0.04 0.83
CA GLU A 72 10.84 -0.90 1.67
C GLU A 72 12.17 -1.31 1.02
N VAL A 73 12.15 -1.62 -0.28
CA VAL A 73 13.36 -1.96 -1.03
C VAL A 73 14.34 -0.78 -1.07
N VAL A 74 13.83 0.44 -1.30
CA VAL A 74 14.68 1.65 -1.28
C VAL A 74 15.26 1.86 0.13
N SER A 75 14.49 1.65 1.19
CA SER A 75 14.97 1.76 2.58
C SER A 75 16.15 0.83 2.85
N ILE A 76 16.00 -0.45 2.51
CA ILE A 76 17.07 -1.45 2.68
C ILE A 76 18.28 -1.07 1.84
N PHE A 77 18.06 -0.74 0.57
CA PHE A 77 19.14 -0.38 -0.35
C PHE A 77 19.93 0.85 0.12
N LEU A 78 19.26 1.91 0.56
CA LEU A 78 19.91 3.13 1.06
C LEU A 78 20.69 2.87 2.35
N THR A 79 20.13 2.08 3.27
CA THR A 79 20.81 1.73 4.52
C THR A 79 22.15 1.04 4.25
N VAL A 80 22.14 0.04 3.37
CA VAL A 80 23.33 -0.71 2.97
C VAL A 80 24.31 0.16 2.18
N LEU A 81 23.81 0.97 1.24
CA LEU A 81 24.65 1.85 0.41
C LEU A 81 25.41 2.88 1.26
N LEU A 82 24.78 3.39 2.30
CA LEU A 82 25.38 4.35 3.23
C LEU A 82 26.25 3.68 4.31
N GLY A 83 26.26 2.35 4.40
CA GLY A 83 27.01 1.61 5.42
C GLY A 83 26.44 1.80 6.84
N MET A 84 25.16 2.14 6.98
CA MET A 84 24.52 2.30 8.28
C MET A 84 24.03 0.95 8.82
N PRO A 85 23.86 0.81 10.15
CA PRO A 85 23.22 -0.38 10.70
C PRO A 85 21.78 -0.53 10.16
N GLU A 86 21.29 -1.76 10.17
CA GLU A 86 19.99 -2.13 9.60
C GLU A 86 18.83 -1.35 10.26
N ALA A 87 18.19 -0.48 9.46
CA ALA A 87 17.11 0.38 9.94
C ALA A 87 15.79 -0.38 10.18
N LEU A 88 15.59 -1.51 9.50
CA LEU A 88 14.41 -2.37 9.60
C LEU A 88 14.85 -3.82 9.49
N ILE A 89 14.37 -4.68 10.39
CA ILE A 89 14.65 -6.12 10.33
C ILE A 89 13.58 -6.88 9.54
N PRO A 90 13.89 -8.05 8.97
CA PRO A 90 12.94 -8.81 8.14
C PRO A 90 11.61 -9.16 8.85
N VAL A 91 11.64 -9.43 10.15
CA VAL A 91 10.43 -9.77 10.93
C VAL A 91 9.46 -8.59 10.98
N GLN A 92 9.97 -7.37 11.06
CA GLN A 92 9.15 -6.15 11.06
C GLN A 92 8.51 -5.92 9.68
N LEU A 93 9.29 -6.06 8.60
CA LEU A 93 8.80 -5.93 7.23
C LEU A 93 7.74 -6.98 6.88
N LEU A 94 7.91 -8.22 7.36
CA LEU A 94 6.91 -9.27 7.20
C LEU A 94 5.58 -8.90 7.89
N TRP A 95 5.64 -8.31 9.08
CA TRP A 95 4.45 -7.84 9.77
C TRP A 95 3.77 -6.68 9.05
N VAL A 96 4.55 -5.72 8.55
CA VAL A 96 4.02 -4.58 7.79
C VAL A 96 3.28 -5.08 6.54
N ASN A 97 3.94 -5.88 5.70
CA ASN A 97 3.34 -6.38 4.47
C ASN A 97 2.13 -7.29 4.70
N LEU A 98 2.20 -8.19 5.68
CA LEU A 98 1.16 -9.20 5.89
C LEU A 98 -0.04 -8.70 6.70
N VAL A 99 0.19 -7.81 7.66
CA VAL A 99 -0.85 -7.37 8.59
C VAL A 99 -1.18 -5.91 8.37
N THR A 100 -0.20 -5.02 8.52
CA THR A 100 -0.43 -3.57 8.50
C THR A 100 -1.02 -3.10 7.18
N ASP A 101 -0.43 -3.51 6.05
CA ASP A 101 -0.81 -3.05 4.70
C ASP A 101 -1.95 -3.87 4.11
N SER A 102 -2.03 -5.17 4.45
CA SER A 102 -3.08 -6.05 3.94
C SER A 102 -4.48 -5.61 4.38
N LEU A 103 -4.61 -5.01 5.57
CA LEU A 103 -5.88 -4.47 6.07
C LEU A 103 -6.40 -3.31 5.19
N PRO A 104 -5.68 -2.18 5.01
CA PRO A 104 -6.05 -1.13 4.07
C PRO A 104 -6.19 -1.63 2.63
N ALA A 105 -5.31 -2.52 2.16
CA ALA A 105 -5.40 -3.08 0.81
C ALA A 105 -6.74 -3.80 0.58
N THR A 106 -7.17 -4.62 1.54
CA THR A 106 -8.48 -5.29 1.50
C THR A 106 -9.62 -4.27 1.54
N ALA A 107 -9.48 -3.21 2.34
CA ALA A 107 -10.49 -2.17 2.45
C ALA A 107 -10.65 -1.32 1.17
N LEU A 108 -9.57 -1.10 0.41
CA LEU A 108 -9.62 -0.50 -0.94
C LEU A 108 -10.42 -1.36 -1.93
N GLY A 109 -10.51 -2.68 -1.67
CA GLY A 109 -11.41 -3.61 -2.37
C GLY A 109 -12.89 -3.21 -2.29
N PHE A 110 -13.27 -2.46 -1.25
CA PHE A 110 -14.64 -1.99 -0.99
C PHE A 110 -14.83 -0.50 -1.33
N ASN A 111 -14.00 0.06 -2.21
CA ASN A 111 -14.18 1.42 -2.69
C ASN A 111 -15.54 1.61 -3.39
N PRO A 112 -16.17 2.78 -3.24
CA PRO A 112 -17.48 3.05 -3.82
C PRO A 112 -17.42 3.04 -5.35
N PRO A 113 -18.51 2.63 -6.01
CA PRO A 113 -18.56 2.53 -7.46
C PRO A 113 -18.55 3.90 -8.14
N ASP A 114 -17.84 3.99 -9.26
CA ASP A 114 -17.94 5.14 -10.16
C ASP A 114 -19.27 5.07 -10.93
N HIS A 115 -20.11 6.10 -10.79
CA HIS A 115 -21.40 6.21 -11.49
C HIS A 115 -21.29 6.17 -13.02
N SER A 116 -20.09 6.37 -13.57
CA SER A 116 -19.81 6.33 -15.00
C SER A 116 -19.26 4.99 -15.49
N ILE A 117 -19.12 3.97 -14.63
CA ILE A 117 -18.43 2.70 -14.95
C ILE A 117 -19.01 1.96 -16.16
N MET A 118 -20.33 2.02 -16.36
CA MET A 118 -21.02 1.40 -17.50
C MET A 118 -21.00 2.26 -18.76
N ARG A 119 -20.64 3.54 -18.67
CA ARG A 119 -20.53 4.48 -19.80
C ARG A 119 -19.16 4.41 -20.48
N VAL A 120 -18.18 3.81 -19.83
CA VAL A 120 -16.82 3.59 -20.37
C VAL A 120 -16.83 2.34 -21.27
N PRO A 121 -16.13 2.32 -22.41
CA PRO A 121 -16.00 1.10 -23.22
C PRO A 121 -15.29 -0.03 -22.45
N PRO A 122 -15.46 -1.30 -22.86
CA PRO A 122 -14.68 -2.40 -22.30
C PRO A 122 -13.18 -2.12 -22.40
N ARG A 123 -12.46 -2.40 -21.32
CA ARG A 123 -10.99 -2.29 -21.25
C ARG A 123 -10.32 -3.21 -22.27
N ASP A 124 -9.16 -2.80 -22.77
CA ASP A 124 -8.26 -3.68 -23.51
C ASP A 124 -7.57 -4.68 -22.56
N SER A 125 -7.62 -5.97 -22.89
CA SER A 125 -6.97 -7.03 -22.09
C SER A 125 -5.44 -6.87 -22.02
N ARG A 126 -4.84 -6.13 -22.96
CA ARG A 126 -3.39 -5.86 -23.01
C ARG A 126 -2.96 -4.61 -22.25
N GLU A 127 -3.88 -3.82 -21.73
CA GLU A 127 -3.52 -2.61 -20.98
C GLU A 127 -2.82 -3.02 -19.66
N PRO A 128 -1.63 -2.46 -19.38
CA PRO A 128 -0.88 -2.78 -18.17
C PRO A 128 -1.59 -2.26 -16.90
N LEU A 129 -1.37 -2.94 -15.78
CA LEU A 129 -1.90 -2.51 -14.47
C LEU A 129 -1.27 -1.19 -13.99
N VAL A 130 0.02 -0.99 -14.31
CA VAL A 130 0.79 0.21 -13.97
C VAL A 130 1.29 0.87 -15.26
N GLY A 131 0.74 2.05 -15.58
CA GLY A 131 1.20 2.87 -16.71
C GLY A 131 2.54 3.55 -16.43
N LYS A 132 3.18 4.11 -17.46
CA LYS A 132 4.51 4.76 -17.33
C LYS A 132 4.51 5.93 -16.34
N TRP A 133 3.49 6.79 -16.42
CA TRP A 133 3.36 7.94 -15.51
C TRP A 133 3.09 7.48 -14.08
N LEU A 134 2.19 6.50 -13.92
CA LEU A 134 1.86 5.95 -12.62
C LEU A 134 3.06 5.25 -11.96
N PHE A 135 3.87 4.54 -12.75
CA PHE A 135 5.13 3.95 -12.29
C PHE A 135 6.10 5.03 -11.78
N PHE A 136 6.25 6.15 -12.52
CA PHE A 136 7.08 7.27 -12.07
C PHE A 136 6.58 7.86 -10.74
N ARG A 137 5.26 8.04 -10.59
CA ARG A 137 4.66 8.51 -9.34
C ARG A 137 4.95 7.59 -8.16
N TYR A 138 4.79 6.27 -8.32
CA TYR A 138 5.13 5.32 -7.25
C TYR A 138 6.63 5.23 -6.98
N MET A 139 7.49 5.46 -7.97
CA MET A 139 8.92 5.59 -7.74
C MET A 139 9.26 6.82 -6.88
N VAL A 140 8.59 7.96 -7.10
CA VAL A 140 8.79 9.17 -6.26
C VAL A 140 8.31 8.92 -4.84
N ILE A 141 7.14 8.31 -4.66
CA ILE A 141 6.59 7.98 -3.33
C ILE A 141 7.46 6.95 -2.62
N GLY A 142 7.83 5.86 -3.28
CA GLY A 142 8.70 4.85 -2.71
C GLY A 142 10.09 5.39 -2.38
N MET A 143 10.66 6.27 -3.21
CA MET A 143 11.91 6.95 -2.88
C MET A 143 11.76 7.82 -1.63
N TYR A 144 10.65 8.53 -1.48
CA TYR A 144 10.36 9.28 -0.27
C TYR A 144 10.24 8.37 0.96
N VAL A 145 9.46 7.28 0.87
CA VAL A 145 9.30 6.30 1.96
C VAL A 145 10.66 5.80 2.42
N GLY A 146 11.48 5.29 1.50
CA GLY A 146 12.78 4.73 1.83
C GLY A 146 13.78 5.76 2.35
N CYS A 147 13.75 7.00 1.85
CA CYS A 147 14.55 8.09 2.44
C CYS A 147 14.05 8.47 3.83
N ALA A 148 12.74 8.50 4.06
CA ALA A 148 12.12 8.92 5.32
C ALA A 148 12.38 7.91 6.44
N THR A 149 12.30 6.61 6.17
CA THR A 149 12.61 5.54 7.14
C THR A 149 14.07 5.60 7.56
N VAL A 150 14.97 5.67 6.59
CA VAL A 150 16.43 5.76 6.82
C VAL A 150 16.80 7.06 7.51
N PHE A 151 16.17 8.18 7.12
CA PHE A 151 16.34 9.45 7.81
C PHE A 151 15.84 9.38 9.25
N GLY A 152 14.72 8.73 9.53
CA GLY A 152 14.22 8.52 10.89
C GLY A 152 15.20 7.77 11.78
N TYR A 153 15.81 6.70 11.24
CA TYR A 153 16.89 5.97 11.89
C TYR A 153 18.07 6.89 12.25
N ALA A 154 18.61 7.60 11.25
CA ALA A 154 19.75 8.48 11.42
C ALA A 154 19.43 9.68 12.33
N TRP A 155 18.21 10.19 12.26
CA TRP A 155 17.75 11.32 13.06
C TRP A 155 17.78 11.00 14.56
N TRP A 156 17.37 9.79 14.94
CA TRP A 156 17.40 9.36 16.33
C TRP A 156 18.84 9.32 16.88
N PHE A 157 19.80 8.83 16.09
CA PHE A 157 21.20 8.77 16.49
C PHE A 157 21.91 10.13 16.50
N MET A 158 21.58 11.02 15.58
CA MET A 158 22.35 12.25 15.34
C MET A 158 21.75 13.50 15.98
N PHE A 159 20.43 13.64 15.95
CA PHE A 159 19.76 14.93 16.22
C PHE A 159 18.81 14.89 17.43
N TYR A 160 18.42 13.70 17.90
CA TYR A 160 17.51 13.59 19.03
C TYR A 160 18.21 13.97 20.35
N GLU A 161 17.55 14.81 21.16
CA GLU A 161 18.14 15.39 22.38
C GLU A 161 18.49 14.35 23.45
N GLU A 162 17.64 13.32 23.61
CA GLU A 162 17.89 12.21 24.54
C GLU A 162 18.68 11.06 23.88
N GLY A 163 19.05 11.24 22.60
CA GLY A 163 19.86 10.30 21.84
C GLY A 163 21.36 10.49 22.07
N PRO A 164 22.20 9.63 21.47
CA PRO A 164 23.65 9.64 21.65
C PRO A 164 24.38 10.77 20.88
N GLN A 165 23.68 11.49 20.00
CA GLN A 165 24.17 12.65 19.24
C GLN A 165 25.52 12.42 18.52
N ILE A 166 25.62 11.28 17.84
CA ILE A 166 26.81 10.92 17.07
C ILE A 166 26.85 11.63 15.71
N SER A 167 28.04 11.72 15.13
CA SER A 167 28.21 12.24 13.78
C SER A 167 27.79 11.21 12.72
N PHE A 168 27.42 11.69 11.53
CA PHE A 168 27.10 10.83 10.39
C PHE A 168 28.25 9.88 10.02
N TYR A 169 29.50 10.35 10.16
CA TYR A 169 30.68 9.54 9.87
C TYR A 169 30.77 8.32 10.82
N GLN A 170 30.52 8.53 12.11
CA GLN A 170 30.50 7.45 13.11
C GLN A 170 29.35 6.45 12.85
N LEU A 171 28.18 6.95 12.43
CA LEU A 171 27.02 6.09 12.13
C LEU A 171 27.26 5.19 10.90
N THR A 172 27.90 5.73 9.86
CA THR A 172 28.20 5.01 8.60
C THR A 172 29.42 4.09 8.71
N HIS A 173 30.28 4.29 9.70
CA HIS A 173 31.47 3.47 9.96
C HIS A 173 31.31 2.62 11.22
N PHE A 174 30.08 2.18 11.50
CA PHE A 174 29.77 1.43 12.72
C PHE A 174 30.53 0.09 12.81
N HIS A 175 30.86 -0.54 11.67
CA HIS A 175 31.64 -1.78 11.61
C HIS A 175 33.04 -1.65 12.23
N GLU A 176 33.64 -0.46 12.17
CA GLU A 176 34.97 -0.17 12.71
C GLU A 176 34.89 0.59 14.05
N CYS A 177 33.72 0.59 14.70
CA CYS A 177 33.51 1.34 15.93
C CYS A 177 34.53 1.00 17.02
N LEU A 178 34.89 -0.28 17.19
CA LEU A 178 35.84 -0.73 18.22
C LEU A 178 37.27 -0.20 18.00
N SER A 179 37.68 0.02 16.75
CA SER A 179 39.03 0.47 16.41
C SER A 179 39.12 1.99 16.26
N GLN A 180 38.11 2.62 15.65
CA GLN A 180 38.13 4.05 15.34
C GLN A 180 37.52 4.93 16.42
N PHE A 181 36.52 4.43 17.16
CA PHE A 181 35.74 5.24 18.11
C PHE A 181 35.48 4.52 19.44
N PRO A 182 36.52 4.13 20.20
CA PRO A 182 36.35 3.45 21.48
C PRO A 182 35.66 4.33 22.54
N GLU A 183 35.68 5.65 22.38
CA GLU A 183 35.16 6.63 23.35
C GLU A 183 33.62 6.71 23.40
N ILE A 184 32.92 6.38 22.31
CA ILE A 184 31.46 6.51 22.21
C ILE A 184 30.70 5.27 22.67
N GLY A 185 31.38 4.12 22.81
CA GLY A 185 30.77 2.86 23.24
C GLY A 185 29.89 2.19 22.16
N CYS A 186 30.40 1.13 21.54
CA CYS A 186 29.74 0.47 20.40
C CYS A 186 28.48 -0.34 20.74
N GLN A 187 28.19 -0.54 22.03
CA GLN A 187 27.00 -1.25 22.51
C GLN A 187 25.70 -0.55 22.10
N MET A 188 25.75 0.77 21.81
CA MET A 188 24.60 1.54 21.32
C MET A 188 23.96 0.98 20.03
N PHE A 189 24.72 0.27 19.20
CA PHE A 189 24.21 -0.31 17.95
C PHE A 189 23.59 -1.71 18.13
N THR A 190 23.73 -2.31 19.31
CA THR A 190 23.20 -3.65 19.63
C THR A 190 22.18 -3.66 20.76
N ASP A 191 22.14 -2.62 21.58
CA ASP A 191 21.31 -2.55 22.78
C ASP A 191 19.93 -1.90 22.50
N GLU A 192 19.24 -1.52 23.58
CA GLU A 192 17.92 -0.86 23.54
C GLU A 192 17.89 0.41 22.66
N MET A 193 19.03 1.12 22.55
CA MET A 193 19.18 2.29 21.69
C MET A 193 18.98 1.95 20.20
N SER A 194 19.54 0.82 19.75
CA SER A 194 19.35 0.32 18.40
C SER A 194 17.89 -0.02 18.15
N HIS A 195 17.24 -0.69 19.10
CA HIS A 195 15.81 -1.00 19.03
C HIS A 195 14.95 0.26 18.94
N ARG A 196 15.28 1.37 19.64
CA ARG A 196 14.57 2.66 19.52
C ARG A 196 14.68 3.27 18.13
N ALA A 197 15.89 3.32 17.55
CA ALA A 197 16.09 3.84 16.20
C ALA A 197 15.35 3.00 15.13
N THR A 198 15.37 1.67 15.27
CA THR A 198 14.61 0.76 14.41
C THR A 198 13.10 0.97 14.59
N THR A 199 12.65 1.22 15.82
CA THR A 199 11.23 1.54 16.10
C THR A 199 10.78 2.85 15.43
N MET A 200 11.64 3.87 15.42
CA MET A 200 11.38 5.13 14.71
C MET A 200 11.16 4.88 13.21
N SER A 201 12.05 4.11 12.60
CA SER A 201 11.97 3.75 11.18
C SER A 201 10.70 2.97 10.86
N LEU A 202 10.38 1.97 11.69
CA LEU A 202 9.16 1.17 11.56
C LEU A 202 7.90 2.03 11.69
N SER A 203 7.87 2.93 12.68
CA SER A 203 6.71 3.80 12.91
C SER A 203 6.52 4.82 11.81
N ILE A 204 7.61 5.33 11.22
CA ILE A 204 7.56 6.19 10.02
C ILE A 204 7.01 5.42 8.84
N LEU A 205 7.49 4.20 8.59
CA LEU A 205 6.99 3.33 7.51
C LEU A 205 5.48 3.10 7.65
N VAL A 206 5.04 2.60 8.81
CA VAL A 206 3.62 2.33 9.08
C VAL A 206 2.76 3.59 8.93
N THR A 207 3.21 4.73 9.45
CA THR A 207 2.47 5.99 9.36
C THR A 207 2.38 6.48 7.91
N ILE A 208 3.47 6.37 7.15
CA ILE A 208 3.47 6.71 5.72
C ILE A 208 2.52 5.78 4.96
N GLU A 209 2.52 4.48 5.24
CA GLU A 209 1.62 3.55 4.54
C GLU A 209 0.14 3.82 4.84
N MET A 210 -0.20 4.24 6.06
CA MET A 210 -1.57 4.69 6.35
C MET A 210 -1.95 5.95 5.56
N PHE A 211 -1.00 6.88 5.40
CA PHE A 211 -1.18 8.07 4.56
C PHE A 211 -1.27 7.72 3.07
N ASN A 212 -0.48 6.76 2.62
CA ASN A 212 -0.48 6.27 1.25
C ASN A 212 -1.76 5.49 0.92
N ALA A 213 -2.31 4.75 1.88
CA ALA A 213 -3.62 4.09 1.76
C ALA A 213 -4.74 5.11 1.57
N MET A 214 -4.70 6.23 2.30
CA MET A 214 -5.63 7.35 2.08
C MET A 214 -5.50 7.91 0.66
N ASN A 215 -4.28 8.23 0.23
CA ASN A 215 -4.00 8.68 -1.14
C ASN A 215 -4.50 7.68 -2.21
N SER A 216 -4.42 6.39 -1.91
CA SER A 216 -4.88 5.30 -2.75
C SER A 216 -6.41 5.15 -2.79
N LEU A 217 -7.19 6.01 -2.13
CA LEU A 217 -8.65 6.03 -2.30
C LEU A 217 -9.06 6.36 -3.75
N SER A 218 -8.28 7.20 -4.44
CA SER A 218 -8.48 7.53 -5.85
C SER A 218 -7.16 7.67 -6.58
N GLU A 219 -7.13 7.24 -7.84
CA GLU A 219 -5.96 7.37 -8.70
C GLU A 219 -5.66 8.84 -9.00
N ASN A 220 -6.62 9.61 -9.49
CA ASN A 220 -6.40 10.98 -9.97
C ASN A 220 -7.18 12.05 -9.20
N GLU A 221 -8.18 11.67 -8.39
CA GLU A 221 -8.91 12.65 -7.59
C GLU A 221 -8.16 13.00 -6.31
N SER A 222 -8.11 14.30 -6.03
CA SER A 222 -7.61 14.85 -4.78
C SER A 222 -8.48 14.41 -3.60
N LEU A 223 -7.85 14.16 -2.45
CA LEU A 223 -8.51 13.89 -1.17
C LEU A 223 -9.40 15.05 -0.70
N LEU A 224 -9.13 16.27 -1.19
CA LEU A 224 -9.98 17.43 -0.92
C LEU A 224 -11.34 17.35 -1.63
N ARG A 225 -11.40 16.62 -2.76
CA ARG A 225 -12.63 16.39 -3.52
C ARG A 225 -13.33 15.12 -3.09
N LEU A 226 -12.58 14.06 -2.82
CA LEU A 226 -13.09 12.77 -2.40
C LEU A 226 -12.76 12.52 -0.91
N PRO A 227 -13.71 12.80 0.00
CA PRO A 227 -13.45 12.64 1.43
C PRO A 227 -13.36 11.17 1.83
N LEU A 228 -12.46 10.87 2.78
CA LEU A 228 -12.16 9.52 3.28
C LEU A 228 -13.39 8.74 3.77
N TRP A 229 -14.35 9.45 4.37
CA TRP A 229 -15.58 8.87 4.92
C TRP A 229 -16.48 8.19 3.88
N LYS A 230 -16.21 8.37 2.58
CA LYS A 230 -16.87 7.63 1.50
C LYS A 230 -16.57 6.14 1.54
N ASN A 231 -15.39 5.75 2.05
CA ASN A 231 -15.07 4.37 2.33
C ASN A 231 -14.80 4.20 3.84
N MET A 232 -15.86 3.88 4.59
CA MET A 232 -15.75 3.64 6.04
C MET A 232 -14.96 2.36 6.36
N TYR A 233 -14.90 1.39 5.44
CA TYR A 233 -14.05 0.22 5.59
C TYR A 233 -12.58 0.61 5.60
N LEU A 234 -12.16 1.56 4.75
CA LEU A 234 -10.78 2.07 4.73
C LEU A 234 -10.43 2.80 6.02
N VAL A 235 -11.32 3.65 6.53
CA VAL A 235 -11.12 4.33 7.82
C VAL A 235 -11.00 3.32 8.97
N GLY A 236 -11.88 2.31 8.98
CA GLY A 236 -11.82 1.22 9.96
C GLY A 236 -10.52 0.41 9.87
N ALA A 237 -10.07 0.09 8.66
CA ALA A 237 -8.83 -0.64 8.42
C ALA A 237 -7.59 0.15 8.86
N ILE A 238 -7.50 1.44 8.51
CA ILE A 238 -6.40 2.32 8.96
C ILE A 238 -6.38 2.41 10.50
N THR A 239 -7.55 2.57 11.11
CA THR A 239 -7.67 2.65 12.57
C THR A 239 -7.22 1.34 13.23
N LEU A 240 -7.63 0.20 12.67
CA LEU A 240 -7.22 -1.12 13.15
C LEU A 240 -5.71 -1.36 12.96
N SER A 241 -5.15 -1.00 11.81
CA SER A 241 -3.70 -1.11 11.55
C SER A 241 -2.89 -0.26 12.53
N MET A 242 -3.31 0.98 12.81
CA MET A 242 -2.65 1.82 13.83
C MET A 242 -2.82 1.24 15.25
N ALA A 243 -3.99 0.70 15.58
CA ALA A 243 -4.20 0.06 16.88
C ALA A 243 -3.31 -1.19 17.05
N LEU A 244 -3.15 -2.00 16.01
CA LEU A 244 -2.22 -3.14 16.00
C LEU A 244 -0.76 -2.67 16.09
N HIS A 245 -0.40 -1.56 15.46
CA HIS A 245 0.93 -0.96 15.61
C HIS A 245 1.19 -0.51 17.05
N PHE A 246 0.24 0.15 17.70
CA PHE A 246 0.35 0.47 19.12
C PHE A 246 0.42 -0.78 20.01
N MET A 247 -0.32 -1.84 19.66
CA MET A 247 -0.25 -3.12 20.36
C MET A 247 1.16 -3.71 20.32
N ILE A 248 1.83 -3.72 19.16
CA ILE A 248 3.20 -4.27 19.09
C ILE A 248 4.22 -3.42 19.86
N LEU A 249 4.01 -2.11 19.97
CA LEU A 249 4.92 -1.19 20.67
C LEU A 249 4.81 -1.24 22.19
N TYR A 250 3.60 -1.45 22.73
CA TYR A 250 3.35 -1.29 24.17
C TYR A 250 3.09 -2.61 24.90
N VAL A 251 2.94 -3.73 24.20
CA VAL A 251 2.79 -5.05 24.83
C VAL A 251 4.15 -5.76 24.89
N PRO A 252 4.67 -6.11 26.09
CA PRO A 252 6.02 -6.65 26.28
C PRO A 252 6.34 -7.93 25.49
N PHE A 253 5.32 -8.73 25.20
CA PHE A 253 5.49 -9.93 24.37
C PHE A 253 5.92 -9.60 22.94
N PHE A 254 5.34 -8.57 22.34
CA PHE A 254 5.65 -8.18 20.96
C PHE A 254 6.94 -7.38 20.87
N THR A 255 7.25 -6.53 21.85
CA THR A 255 8.49 -5.73 21.85
C THR A 255 9.75 -6.60 21.81
N THR A 256 9.74 -7.75 22.48
CA THR A 256 10.84 -8.72 22.44
C THR A 256 10.90 -9.47 21.11
N LEU A 257 9.76 -9.85 20.54
CA LEU A 257 9.68 -10.57 19.27
C LEU A 257 10.13 -9.71 18.07
N PHE A 258 9.78 -8.41 18.09
CA PHE A 258 10.08 -7.48 17.00
C PHE A 258 11.36 -6.67 17.23
N ALA A 259 12.06 -6.85 18.35
CA ALA A 259 13.23 -6.05 18.74
C ALA A 259 12.95 -4.53 18.68
N ILE A 260 11.81 -4.12 19.26
CA ILE A 260 11.33 -2.74 19.29
C ILE A 260 11.08 -2.28 20.72
N THR A 261 10.96 -0.96 20.90
CA THR A 261 10.78 -0.30 22.20
C THR A 261 9.68 0.74 22.11
N PRO A 262 8.99 1.08 23.20
CA PRO A 262 7.91 2.06 23.17
C PRO A 262 8.44 3.47 22.87
N LEU A 263 7.78 4.17 21.94
CA LEU A 263 8.09 5.56 21.62
C LEU A 263 7.44 6.54 22.62
N ASN A 264 8.16 7.61 22.92
CA ASN A 264 7.66 8.73 23.70
C ASN A 264 6.93 9.76 22.81
N TRP A 265 6.41 10.83 23.44
CA TRP A 265 5.65 11.85 22.72
C TRP A 265 6.49 12.71 21.77
N ALA A 266 7.77 12.94 22.07
CA ALA A 266 8.67 13.72 21.20
C ALA A 266 9.00 12.93 19.92
N GLU A 267 9.31 11.65 20.08
CA GLU A 267 9.54 10.69 19.00
C GLU A 267 8.30 10.56 18.10
N TRP A 268 7.10 10.41 18.68
CA TRP A 268 5.85 10.38 17.89
C TRP A 268 5.59 11.65 17.10
N LYS A 269 5.89 12.83 17.65
CA LYS A 269 5.81 14.08 16.89
C LYS A 269 6.76 14.05 15.69
N ALA A 270 7.99 13.60 15.87
CA ALA A 270 8.95 13.47 14.77
C ALA A 270 8.45 12.48 13.70
N VAL A 271 7.91 11.33 14.10
CA VAL A 271 7.27 10.36 13.18
C VAL A 271 6.20 11.05 12.34
N LEU A 272 5.25 11.75 12.95
CA LEU A 272 4.18 12.43 12.22
C LEU A 272 4.70 13.52 11.28
N TRP A 273 5.69 14.32 11.71
CA TRP A 273 6.29 15.37 10.89
C TRP A 273 7.05 14.82 9.68
N ILE A 274 7.75 13.70 9.85
CA ILE A 274 8.49 13.03 8.76
C ILE A 274 7.52 12.29 7.84
N SER A 275 6.41 11.74 8.33
CA SER A 275 5.47 11.00 7.50
C SER A 275 4.51 11.91 6.72
N PHE A 276 4.07 13.03 7.31
CA PHE A 276 3.02 13.90 6.73
C PHE A 276 3.28 14.40 5.29
N PRO A 277 4.52 14.77 4.88
CA PRO A 277 4.75 15.29 3.54
C PRO A 277 4.40 14.32 2.40
N VAL A 278 4.28 13.00 2.66
CA VAL A 278 3.83 12.04 1.64
C VAL A 278 2.44 12.38 1.08
N LEU A 279 1.54 12.92 1.92
CA LEU A 279 0.21 13.37 1.50
C LEU A 279 0.33 14.53 0.52
N VAL A 280 1.19 15.49 0.83
CA VAL A 280 1.41 16.67 -0.01
C VAL A 280 2.07 16.29 -1.33
N ILE A 281 3.07 15.41 -1.30
CA ILE A 281 3.77 14.93 -2.49
C ILE A 281 2.77 14.26 -3.45
N ASP A 282 1.95 13.34 -2.94
CA ASP A 282 0.99 12.64 -3.78
C ASP A 282 -0.12 13.55 -4.31
N GLU A 283 -0.62 14.49 -3.52
CA GLU A 283 -1.60 15.50 -3.96
C GLU A 283 -1.04 16.37 -5.11
N VAL A 284 0.24 16.77 -5.03
CA VAL A 284 0.90 17.48 -6.12
C VAL A 284 1.01 16.59 -7.38
N LEU A 285 1.35 15.31 -7.22
CA LEU A 285 1.46 14.37 -8.35
C LEU A 285 0.09 14.09 -8.98
N LYS A 286 -0.98 13.99 -8.20
CA LYS A 286 -2.37 13.91 -8.67
C LYS A 286 -2.77 15.17 -9.43
N PHE A 287 -2.44 16.34 -8.90
CA PHE A 287 -2.72 17.61 -9.57
C PHE A 287 -2.02 17.71 -10.94
N ILE A 288 -0.76 17.29 -11.03
CA ILE A 288 -0.01 17.21 -12.29
C ILE A 288 -0.68 16.22 -13.25
N SER A 289 -1.08 15.04 -12.76
CA SER A 289 -1.78 14.02 -13.53
C SER A 289 -3.05 14.58 -14.18
N ALA A 290 -3.90 15.22 -13.38
CA ALA A 290 -5.19 15.76 -13.79
C ALA A 290 -5.10 16.97 -14.74
N THR A 291 -3.99 17.72 -14.69
CA THR A 291 -3.83 18.97 -15.45
C THR A 291 -3.03 18.78 -16.75
N ILE A 292 -1.99 17.95 -16.72
CA ILE A 292 -0.97 17.90 -17.78
C ILE A 292 -0.98 16.56 -18.52
N VAL A 293 -1.08 15.44 -17.81
CA VAL A 293 -0.81 14.11 -18.38
C VAL A 293 -2.06 13.48 -18.98
N GLU A 294 -3.14 13.44 -18.20
CA GLU A 294 -4.43 12.87 -18.62
C GLU A 294 -5.56 13.83 -18.21
N PRO A 295 -5.74 14.95 -18.94
CA PRO A 295 -6.90 15.79 -18.72
C PRO A 295 -8.17 14.94 -18.93
N PRO A 296 -9.20 15.06 -18.08
CA PRO A 296 -10.35 14.19 -18.11
C PRO A 296 -10.92 14.12 -19.52
N SER A 297 -10.92 12.92 -20.11
CA SER A 297 -11.52 12.72 -21.41
C SER A 297 -12.97 13.16 -21.31
N LYS A 298 -13.42 13.99 -22.25
CA LYS A 298 -14.82 14.44 -22.31
C LYS A 298 -15.67 13.17 -22.32
N ILE A 299 -16.32 12.89 -21.19
CA ILE A 299 -17.35 11.86 -21.08
C ILE A 299 -18.29 12.12 -22.26
N LYS A 300 -18.61 11.07 -23.03
CA LYS A 300 -19.70 11.16 -24.01
C LYS A 300 -20.96 11.52 -23.20
N LEU A 301 -21.28 12.81 -23.20
CA LEU A 301 -22.58 13.30 -22.79
C LEU A 301 -23.52 12.84 -23.90
N ASP A 302 -24.37 11.87 -23.58
CA ASP A 302 -25.61 11.65 -24.34
C ASP A 302 -26.51 12.87 -24.17
#